data_AF-X6MG34-F1
#
_entry.id   AF-X6MG34-F1
#
_cell.length_a   1.000
_cell.length_b   1.000
_cell.length_c   1.000
_cell.angle_alpha   90.00
_cell.angle_beta   90.00
_cell.angle_gamma   90.00
#
_symmetry.space_group_name_H-M   'P 1'
#
loop_
_entity.id
_entity.type
_entity.pdbx_description
1 polymer ?
#
loop_
_entity_poly.entity_id
_entity_poly.type
_entity_poly.pdbx_seq_one_letter_code
_entity_poly.pdbx_strand_id
1 'polypeptide(L)'
;MYKKLKERQDKRTYGEKARMIDSEKLKKEKRFLFRCFLAIISGLGAYLYTVTGTDMGKAHSRWKAGLIYEYEIHDFEKAKQCYLEAIAFTDNAFPKYLYDFGKFLWTRFDDRIGAEKYVRKAIEMHKSNSLYHSTLLQLIESYGDERKEEATKQRNETVKAHIYEANYFLSPMSTQSFWIDLKHVLSKYFLLENYVMSKDSLQRQSMLDRLNEKNWQSARMHLDYAISAARMYLIY
;
A
#
# COMPACT_ATOMS: atom_id res chain seq x y z
N MET A 1 -63.93 -20.86 54.08
CA MET A 1 -62.69 -21.64 53.81
C MET A 1 -62.47 -21.91 52.31
N TYR A 2 -63.51 -22.32 51.57
CA TYR A 2 -63.43 -22.66 50.13
C TYR A 2 -62.93 -21.53 49.20
N LYS A 3 -63.36 -20.28 49.43
CA LYS A 3 -62.97 -19.11 48.61
C LYS A 3 -61.45 -18.83 48.63
N LYS A 4 -60.81 -18.98 49.79
CA LYS A 4 -59.35 -18.77 49.96
C LYS A 4 -58.50 -19.86 49.30
N LEU A 5 -59.03 -21.08 49.16
CA LEU A 5 -58.34 -22.17 48.48
C LEU A 5 -58.37 -21.98 46.96
N LYS A 6 -59.51 -21.56 46.40
CA LYS A 6 -59.66 -21.27 44.97
C LYS A 6 -58.76 -20.11 44.51
N GLU A 7 -58.71 -19.01 45.25
CA GLU A 7 -57.81 -17.87 44.96
C GLU A 7 -56.32 -18.25 45.02
N ARG A 8 -55.93 -19.17 45.91
CA ARG A 8 -54.53 -19.66 45.97
C ARG A 8 -54.20 -20.54 44.77
N GLN A 9 -55.14 -21.37 44.31
CA GLN A 9 -54.97 -22.23 43.15
C GLN A 9 -54.90 -21.42 41.85
N ASP A 10 -55.74 -20.39 41.70
CA ASP A 10 -55.71 -19.49 40.55
C ASP A 10 -54.41 -18.67 40.48
N LYS A 11 -53.92 -18.16 41.63
CA LYS A 11 -52.62 -17.46 41.70
C LYS A 11 -51.44 -18.36 41.37
N ARG A 12 -51.46 -19.63 41.79
CA ARG A 12 -50.41 -20.61 41.43
C ARG A 12 -50.39 -20.88 39.94
N THR A 13 -51.57 -21.11 39.36
CA THR A 13 -51.74 -21.39 37.93
C THR A 13 -51.29 -20.20 37.07
N TYR A 14 -51.59 -18.97 37.52
CA TYR A 14 -51.14 -17.75 36.83
C TYR A 14 -49.61 -17.56 36.93
N GLY A 15 -49.03 -17.81 38.11
CA GLY A 15 -47.58 -17.73 38.32
C GLY A 15 -46.78 -18.84 37.60
N GLU A 16 -47.37 -19.99 37.33
CA GLU A 16 -46.78 -21.04 36.50
C GLU A 16 -46.84 -20.69 35.01
N LYS A 17 -47.96 -20.14 34.53
CA LYS A 17 -48.09 -19.65 33.13
C LYS A 17 -47.12 -18.51 32.84
N ALA A 18 -46.95 -17.54 33.75
CA ALA A 18 -45.99 -16.45 33.59
C ALA A 18 -44.53 -16.97 33.48
N ARG A 19 -44.14 -17.92 34.35
CA ARG A 19 -42.80 -18.55 34.29
C ARG A 19 -42.56 -19.34 33.01
N MET A 20 -43.58 -20.00 32.46
CA MET A 20 -43.46 -20.69 31.18
C MET A 20 -43.26 -19.72 30.01
N ILE A 21 -43.98 -18.59 30.00
CA ILE A 21 -43.84 -17.55 28.96
C ILE A 21 -42.44 -16.94 28.99
N ASP A 22 -41.91 -16.62 30.17
CA ASP A 22 -40.55 -16.09 30.32
C ASP A 22 -39.48 -17.09 29.88
N SER A 23 -39.66 -18.38 30.19
CA SER A 23 -38.78 -19.46 29.73
C SER A 23 -38.81 -19.63 28.21
N GLU A 24 -39.98 -19.55 27.56
CA GLU A 24 -40.07 -19.61 26.10
C GLU A 24 -39.43 -18.39 25.43
N LYS A 25 -39.63 -17.20 25.99
CA LYS A 25 -39.02 -15.96 25.49
C LYS A 25 -37.50 -16.05 25.56
N LEU A 26 -36.95 -16.48 26.69
CA LEU A 26 -35.51 -16.69 26.87
C LEU A 26 -34.95 -17.75 25.91
N LYS A 27 -35.69 -18.84 25.64
CA LYS A 27 -35.29 -19.85 24.64
C LYS A 27 -35.31 -19.30 23.20
N LYS A 28 -36.21 -18.38 22.87
CA LYS A 28 -36.24 -17.71 21.55
C LYS A 28 -35.08 -16.74 21.41
N GLU A 29 -34.79 -15.94 22.43
CA GLU A 29 -33.65 -15.01 22.45
C GLU A 29 -32.31 -15.74 22.34
N LYS A 30 -32.10 -16.84 23.09
CA LYS A 30 -30.89 -17.66 22.96
C LYS A 30 -30.73 -18.27 21.58
N ARG A 31 -31.82 -18.74 20.95
CA ARG A 31 -31.80 -19.25 19.57
C ARG A 31 -31.48 -18.16 18.55
N PHE A 32 -32.00 -16.95 18.76
CA PHE A 32 -31.70 -15.80 17.92
C PHE A 32 -30.22 -15.41 18.01
N LEU A 33 -29.69 -15.24 19.22
CA LEU A 33 -28.28 -14.93 19.46
C LEU A 33 -27.35 -16.01 18.90
N PHE A 34 -27.70 -17.29 19.05
CA PHE A 34 -26.93 -18.39 18.47
C PHE A 34 -26.91 -18.35 16.94
N ARG A 35 -28.04 -18.00 16.29
CA ARG A 35 -28.09 -17.79 14.84
C ARG A 35 -27.25 -16.60 14.39
N CYS A 36 -27.28 -15.49 15.13
CA CYS A 36 -26.43 -14.33 14.84
C CYS A 36 -24.94 -14.68 14.99
N PHE A 37 -24.57 -15.43 16.03
CA PHE A 37 -23.20 -15.88 16.24
C PHE A 37 -22.71 -16.80 15.11
N LEU A 38 -23.53 -17.77 14.68
CA LEU A 38 -23.21 -18.62 13.53
C LEU A 38 -23.08 -17.81 12.23
N ALA A 39 -23.94 -16.81 12.02
CA ALA A 39 -23.85 -15.92 10.86
C ALA A 39 -22.53 -15.11 10.86
N ILE A 40 -22.14 -14.56 12.02
CA ILE A 40 -20.87 -13.83 12.19
C ILE A 40 -19.67 -14.75 11.94
N ILE A 41 -19.66 -15.96 12.48
CA ILE A 41 -18.59 -16.94 12.23
C ILE A 41 -18.54 -17.34 10.75
N SER A 42 -19.68 -17.57 10.10
CA SER A 42 -19.72 -17.90 8.67
C SER A 42 -19.23 -16.75 7.79
N GLY A 43 -19.57 -15.50 8.14
CA GLY A 43 -19.08 -14.31 7.46
C GLY A 43 -17.57 -14.11 7.64
N LEU A 44 -17.05 -14.34 8.84
CA LEU A 44 -15.61 -14.32 9.12
C LEU A 44 -14.87 -15.46 8.42
N GLY A 45 -15.45 -16.66 8.36
CA GLY A 45 -14.89 -17.80 7.63
C GLY A 45 -14.82 -17.56 6.13
N ALA A 46 -15.87 -16.98 5.54
CA ALA A 46 -15.87 -16.58 4.14
C ALA A 46 -14.89 -15.42 3.86
N TYR A 47 -14.77 -14.46 4.77
CA TYR A 47 -13.81 -13.36 4.66
C TYR A 47 -12.35 -13.84 4.75
N LEU A 48 -12.04 -14.75 5.68
CA LEU A 48 -10.70 -15.34 5.79
C LEU A 48 -10.35 -16.25 4.61
N TYR A 49 -11.33 -17.03 4.10
CA TYR A 49 -11.15 -17.87 2.91
C TYR A 49 -10.94 -17.05 1.62
N THR A 50 -11.66 -15.93 1.47
CA THR A 50 -11.49 -15.02 0.32
C THR A 50 -10.19 -14.23 0.37
N VAL A 51 -9.74 -13.79 1.55
CA VAL A 51 -8.48 -13.04 1.72
C VAL A 51 -7.24 -13.93 1.52
N THR A 52 -7.32 -15.24 1.81
CA THR A 52 -6.20 -16.19 1.65
C THR A 52 -6.28 -17.07 0.39
N GLY A 53 -7.47 -17.21 -0.20
CA GLY A 53 -7.72 -18.08 -1.36
C GLY A 53 -7.68 -17.38 -2.73
N THR A 54 -7.62 -16.05 -2.78
CA THR A 54 -7.45 -15.31 -4.05
C THR A 54 -6.04 -15.48 -4.60
N ASP A 55 -5.90 -15.45 -5.93
CA ASP A 55 -4.59 -15.54 -6.56
C ASP A 55 -3.68 -14.37 -6.15
N MET A 56 -4.25 -13.20 -5.84
CA MET A 56 -3.49 -12.09 -5.22
C MET A 56 -2.97 -12.39 -3.81
N GLY A 57 -3.76 -13.06 -2.97
CA GLY A 57 -3.32 -13.50 -1.64
C GLY A 57 -2.18 -14.52 -1.72
N LYS A 58 -2.30 -15.49 -2.64
CA LYS A 58 -1.23 -16.46 -2.94
C LYS A 58 0.01 -15.77 -3.48
N ALA A 59 -0.15 -14.84 -4.43
CA ALA A 59 0.95 -14.06 -5.00
C ALA A 59 1.72 -13.31 -3.92
N HIS A 60 1.00 -12.59 -3.04
CA HIS A 60 1.62 -11.84 -1.96
C HIS A 60 2.37 -12.74 -0.98
N SER A 61 1.80 -13.90 -0.64
CA SER A 61 2.45 -14.89 0.20
C SER A 61 3.76 -15.40 -0.42
N ARG A 62 3.76 -15.74 -1.71
CA ARG A 62 4.96 -16.18 -2.43
C ARG A 62 6.00 -15.08 -2.56
N TRP A 63 5.59 -13.85 -2.87
CA TRP A 63 6.51 -12.72 -2.91
C TRP A 63 7.18 -12.48 -1.55
N LYS A 64 6.43 -12.55 -0.45
CA LYS A 64 6.97 -12.44 0.90
C LYS A 64 7.92 -13.58 1.25
N ALA A 65 7.60 -14.81 0.86
CA ALA A 65 8.51 -15.95 1.01
C ALA A 65 9.82 -15.73 0.23
N GLY A 66 9.74 -15.16 -0.98
CA GLY A 66 10.92 -14.78 -1.78
C GLY A 66 11.85 -13.82 -1.04
N LEU A 67 11.30 -12.78 -0.41
CA LEU A 67 12.08 -11.85 0.42
C LEU A 67 12.77 -12.54 1.61
N ILE A 68 12.05 -13.42 2.32
CA ILE A 68 12.62 -14.16 3.46
C ILE A 68 13.77 -15.05 3.00
N TYR A 69 13.57 -15.78 1.90
CA TYR A 69 14.63 -16.62 1.35
C TYR A 69 15.83 -15.81 0.86
N GLU A 70 15.63 -14.61 0.32
CA GLU A 70 16.72 -13.73 -0.12
C GLU A 70 17.52 -13.16 1.07
N TYR A 71 16.83 -12.50 1.99
CA TYR A 71 17.47 -11.63 2.99
C TYR A 71 17.75 -12.32 4.33
N GLU A 72 16.95 -13.31 4.72
CA GLU A 72 17.09 -13.97 6.03
C GLU A 72 17.77 -15.33 5.93
N ILE A 73 17.37 -16.14 4.93
CA ILE A 73 17.85 -17.52 4.78
C ILE A 73 19.04 -17.61 3.81
N HIS A 74 19.15 -16.67 2.87
CA HIS A 74 20.13 -16.66 1.79
C HIS A 74 20.09 -17.92 0.89
N ASP A 75 18.89 -18.48 0.68
CA ASP A 75 18.63 -19.54 -0.30
C ASP A 75 18.10 -18.91 -1.59
N PHE A 76 19.02 -18.48 -2.47
CA PHE A 76 18.67 -17.70 -3.65
C PHE A 76 17.87 -18.50 -4.68
N GLU A 77 18.06 -19.81 -4.79
CA GLU A 77 17.25 -20.62 -5.71
C GLU A 77 15.80 -20.72 -5.23
N LYS A 78 15.57 -20.93 -3.93
CA LYS A 78 14.20 -20.88 -3.39
C LYS A 78 13.60 -19.48 -3.47
N ALA A 79 14.38 -18.43 -3.24
CA ALA A 79 13.92 -17.05 -3.41
C ALA A 79 13.44 -16.81 -4.85
N LYS A 80 14.24 -17.22 -5.84
CA LYS A 80 13.92 -17.12 -7.26
C LYS A 80 12.61 -17.84 -7.60
N GLN A 81 12.45 -19.07 -7.14
CA GLN A 81 11.21 -19.83 -7.32
C GLN A 81 10.00 -19.08 -6.74
N CYS A 82 10.11 -18.60 -5.51
CA CYS A 82 9.02 -17.88 -4.85
C CYS A 82 8.64 -16.58 -5.59
N TYR A 83 9.61 -15.83 -6.11
CA TYR A 83 9.33 -14.65 -6.93
C TYR A 83 8.61 -15.01 -8.24
N LEU A 84 9.07 -16.05 -8.94
CA LEU A 84 8.43 -16.50 -10.19
C LEU A 84 6.99 -16.96 -9.95
N GLU A 85 6.75 -17.72 -8.88
CA GLU A 85 5.39 -18.11 -8.48
C GLU A 85 4.51 -16.89 -8.19
N ALA A 86 5.04 -15.89 -7.46
CA ALA A 86 4.31 -14.66 -7.17
C ALA A 86 3.92 -13.89 -8.44
N ILE A 87 4.85 -13.79 -9.39
CA ILE A 87 4.61 -13.16 -10.69
C ILE A 87 3.55 -13.94 -11.47
N ALA A 88 3.64 -15.27 -11.49
CA ALA A 88 2.69 -16.14 -12.19
C ALA A 88 1.26 -15.99 -11.63
N PHE A 89 1.08 -15.95 -10.31
CA PHE A 89 -0.23 -15.75 -9.68
C PHE A 89 -0.88 -14.39 -10.02
N THR A 90 -0.11 -13.43 -10.51
CA THR A 90 -0.63 -12.12 -10.93
C THR A 90 -0.73 -11.98 -12.44
N ASP A 91 -0.47 -13.03 -13.23
CA ASP A 91 -0.34 -12.96 -14.68
C ASP A 91 0.63 -11.86 -15.14
N ASN A 92 1.69 -11.61 -14.34
CA ASN A 92 2.63 -10.51 -14.52
C ASN A 92 2.01 -9.10 -14.47
N ALA A 93 0.86 -8.94 -13.80
CA ALA A 93 0.14 -7.66 -13.75
C ALA A 93 0.49 -6.80 -12.53
N PHE A 94 1.45 -7.22 -11.69
CA PHE A 94 1.81 -6.48 -10.49
C PHE A 94 3.24 -5.90 -10.58
N PRO A 95 3.39 -4.58 -10.82
CA PRO A 95 4.69 -3.97 -11.13
C PRO A 95 5.71 -4.13 -10.01
N LYS A 96 5.26 -4.13 -8.75
CA LYS A 96 6.15 -4.31 -7.61
C LYS A 96 6.87 -5.66 -7.62
N TYR A 97 6.17 -6.73 -7.99
CA TYR A 97 6.75 -8.08 -8.00
C TYR A 97 7.74 -8.23 -9.16
N LEU A 98 7.42 -7.64 -10.32
CA LEU A 98 8.35 -7.58 -11.45
C LEU A 98 9.61 -6.80 -11.07
N TYR A 99 9.45 -5.61 -10.48
CA TYR A 99 10.57 -4.78 -10.04
C TYR A 99 11.47 -5.50 -9.02
N ASP A 100 10.90 -6.05 -7.96
CA ASP A 100 11.67 -6.72 -6.90
C ASP A 100 12.42 -7.93 -7.46
N PHE A 101 11.79 -8.70 -8.37
CA PHE A 101 12.45 -9.82 -9.04
C PHE A 101 13.55 -9.36 -9.99
N GLY A 102 13.34 -8.29 -10.75
CA GLY A 102 14.37 -7.71 -11.62
C GLY A 102 15.59 -7.25 -10.82
N LYS A 103 15.37 -6.55 -9.70
CA LYS A 103 16.45 -6.17 -8.77
C LYS A 103 17.18 -7.39 -8.21
N PHE A 104 16.44 -8.42 -7.80
CA PHE A 104 16.99 -9.67 -7.29
C PHE A 104 17.89 -10.39 -8.32
N LEU A 105 17.46 -10.48 -9.58
CA LEU A 105 18.26 -11.05 -10.67
C LEU A 105 19.59 -10.31 -10.85
N TRP A 106 19.55 -8.98 -10.81
CA TRP A 106 20.76 -8.18 -10.93
C TRP A 106 21.69 -8.37 -9.73
N THR A 107 21.18 -8.26 -8.50
CA THR A 107 22.05 -8.22 -7.32
C THR A 107 22.53 -9.58 -6.86
N ARG A 108 21.81 -10.67 -7.17
CA ARG A 108 22.13 -12.02 -6.70
C ARG A 108 22.70 -12.94 -7.78
N PHE A 109 22.39 -12.67 -9.05
CA PHE A 109 22.81 -13.51 -10.17
C PHE A 109 23.65 -12.75 -11.23
N ASP A 110 23.84 -11.44 -11.08
CA ASP A 110 24.41 -10.55 -12.12
C ASP A 110 23.70 -10.71 -13.49
N ASP A 111 22.43 -11.14 -13.48
CA ASP A 111 21.62 -11.29 -14.68
C ASP A 111 21.01 -9.94 -15.06
N ARG A 112 21.84 -9.12 -15.71
CA ARG A 112 21.48 -7.75 -16.10
C ARG A 112 20.41 -7.70 -17.19
N ILE A 113 20.41 -8.67 -18.12
CA ILE A 113 19.43 -8.75 -19.21
C ILE A 113 18.05 -9.11 -18.64
N GLY A 114 18.00 -10.12 -17.77
CA GLY A 114 16.79 -10.50 -17.06
C GLY A 114 16.28 -9.37 -16.17
N ALA A 115 17.15 -8.75 -15.40
CA ALA A 115 16.82 -7.60 -14.56
C ALA A 115 16.17 -6.47 -15.36
N GLU A 116 16.79 -6.08 -16.47
CA GLU A 116 16.30 -4.99 -17.31
C GLU A 116 14.91 -5.26 -17.86
N LYS A 117 14.69 -6.48 -18.37
CA LYS A 117 13.39 -6.92 -18.88
C LYS A 117 12.28 -6.71 -17.84
N TYR A 118 12.50 -7.14 -16.60
CA TYR A 118 11.48 -7.05 -15.55
C TYR A 118 11.30 -5.62 -15.03
N VAL A 119 12.38 -4.85 -14.87
CA VAL A 119 12.30 -3.45 -14.44
C VAL A 119 11.59 -2.58 -15.49
N ARG A 120 11.86 -2.77 -16.78
CA ARG A 120 11.14 -2.05 -17.86
C ARG A 120 9.65 -2.39 -17.85
N LYS A 121 9.29 -3.66 -17.69
CA LYS A 121 7.88 -4.06 -17.58
C LYS A 121 7.21 -3.42 -16.36
N ALA A 122 7.90 -3.29 -15.23
CA ALA A 122 7.36 -2.57 -14.07
C ALA A 122 7.11 -1.08 -14.38
N ILE A 123 8.01 -0.43 -15.13
CA ILE A 123 7.86 0.97 -15.58
C ILE A 123 6.68 1.13 -16.55
N GLU A 124 6.49 0.22 -17.49
CA GLU A 124 5.36 0.27 -18.43
C GLU A 124 4.01 0.32 -17.70
N MET A 125 3.89 -0.41 -16.60
CA MET A 125 2.70 -0.46 -15.76
C MET A 125 2.60 0.72 -14.79
N HIS A 126 3.73 1.26 -14.34
CA HIS A 126 3.78 2.32 -13.33
C HIS A 126 4.83 3.38 -13.69
N LYS A 127 4.52 4.14 -14.75
CA LYS A 127 5.44 5.07 -15.45
C LYS A 127 5.99 6.22 -14.61
N SER A 128 5.36 6.52 -13.48
CA SER A 128 5.77 7.61 -12.62
C SER A 128 6.54 7.15 -11.39
N ASN A 129 6.79 5.84 -11.24
CA ASN A 129 7.44 5.32 -10.06
C ASN A 129 8.94 5.62 -10.09
N SER A 130 9.39 6.50 -9.20
CA SER A 130 10.76 7.03 -9.25
C SER A 130 11.83 5.98 -8.95
N LEU A 131 11.50 5.01 -8.09
CA LEU A 131 12.38 3.90 -7.73
C LEU A 131 12.68 3.00 -8.93
N TYR A 132 11.67 2.70 -9.76
CA TYR A 132 11.86 1.86 -10.94
C TYR A 132 12.75 2.56 -11.97
N HIS A 133 12.51 3.84 -12.20
CA HIS A 133 13.33 4.64 -13.11
C HIS A 133 14.78 4.76 -12.63
N SER A 134 14.99 4.99 -11.34
CA SER A 134 16.33 5.06 -10.74
C SER A 134 17.09 3.74 -10.85
N THR A 135 16.42 2.61 -10.64
CA THR A 135 17.05 1.30 -10.77
C THR A 135 17.39 0.98 -12.22
N LEU A 136 16.52 1.32 -13.17
CA LEU A 136 16.81 1.17 -14.59
C LEU A 136 18.00 2.05 -15.01
N LEU A 137 18.08 3.29 -14.50
CA LEU A 137 19.21 4.17 -14.78
C LEU A 137 20.53 3.54 -14.31
N GLN A 138 20.59 3.07 -13.07
CA GLN A 138 21.80 2.42 -12.54
C GLN A 138 22.19 1.17 -13.33
N LEU A 139 21.19 0.38 -13.75
CA LEU A 139 21.42 -0.80 -14.58
C LEU A 139 21.99 -0.44 -15.95
N ILE A 140 21.45 0.58 -16.63
CA ILE A 140 21.96 1.06 -17.92
C ILE A 140 23.38 1.63 -17.76
N GLU A 141 23.63 2.43 -16.72
CA GLU A 141 24.95 2.98 -16.42
C GLU A 141 25.99 1.90 -16.10
N SER A 142 25.55 0.73 -15.60
CA SER A 142 26.45 -0.41 -15.36
C SER A 142 27.06 -1.02 -16.63
N TYR A 143 26.53 -0.70 -17.82
CA TYR A 143 27.11 -1.07 -19.11
C TYR A 143 28.16 -0.06 -19.60
N GLY A 144 28.42 1.02 -18.84
CA GLY A 144 29.41 2.03 -19.19
C GLY A 144 29.04 2.83 -20.44
N ASP A 145 30.05 3.21 -21.22
CA ASP A 145 29.87 4.14 -22.35
C ASP A 145 29.05 3.55 -23.51
N GLU A 146 28.91 2.22 -23.60
CA GLU A 146 28.15 1.53 -24.65
C GLU A 146 26.69 2.01 -24.74
N ARG A 147 26.11 2.41 -23.60
CA ARG A 147 24.71 2.84 -23.51
C ARG A 147 24.54 4.26 -22.98
N LYS A 148 25.56 5.11 -23.12
CA LYS A 148 25.58 6.47 -22.58
C LYS A 148 24.43 7.37 -23.06
N GLU A 149 24.05 7.26 -24.33
CA GLU A 149 22.91 8.03 -24.86
C GLU A 149 21.59 7.60 -24.21
N GLU A 150 21.43 6.30 -24.03
CA GLU A 150 20.25 5.74 -23.37
C GLU A 150 20.21 6.10 -21.88
N ALA A 151 21.36 6.05 -21.19
CA ALA A 151 21.49 6.49 -19.81
C ALA A 151 21.06 7.96 -19.67
N THR A 152 21.47 8.83 -20.60
CA THR A 152 21.05 10.23 -20.64
C THR A 152 19.53 10.38 -20.76
N LYS A 153 18.91 9.63 -21.68
CA LYS A 153 17.43 9.64 -21.84
C LYS A 153 16.74 9.14 -20.57
N GLN A 154 17.20 8.02 -20.02
CA GLN A 154 16.61 7.43 -18.82
C GLN A 154 16.79 8.33 -17.60
N ARG A 155 17.89 9.09 -17.50
CA ARG A 155 18.12 10.05 -16.41
C ARG A 155 17.07 11.16 -16.42
N ASN A 156 16.71 11.68 -17.59
CA ASN A 156 15.62 12.65 -17.73
C ASN A 156 14.27 12.07 -17.29
N GLU A 157 13.95 10.84 -17.67
CA GLU A 157 12.74 10.17 -17.22
C GLU A 157 12.74 9.91 -15.70
N THR A 158 13.91 9.62 -15.13
CA THR A 158 14.10 9.48 -13.69
C THR A 158 13.82 10.79 -12.96
N VAL A 159 14.37 11.91 -13.44
CA VAL A 159 14.08 13.25 -12.90
C VAL A 159 12.58 13.56 -12.94
N LYS A 160 11.92 13.29 -14.08
CA LYS A 160 10.46 13.49 -14.22
C LYS A 160 9.68 12.65 -13.22
N ALA A 161 10.03 11.37 -13.04
CA ALA A 161 9.37 10.48 -12.09
C ALA A 161 9.54 10.96 -10.64
N HIS A 162 10.74 11.41 -10.26
CA HIS A 162 10.98 12.00 -8.94
C HIS A 162 10.17 13.30 -8.72
N ILE A 163 10.10 14.19 -9.71
CA ILE A 163 9.27 15.40 -9.63
C ILE A 163 7.78 15.03 -9.49
N TYR A 164 7.31 14.01 -10.22
CA TYR A 164 5.95 13.53 -10.10
C TYR A 164 5.64 13.01 -8.70
N GLU A 165 6.49 12.13 -8.14
CA GLU A 165 6.27 11.62 -6.79
C GLU A 165 6.38 12.71 -5.72
N ALA A 166 7.31 13.66 -5.88
CA ALA A 166 7.35 14.84 -5.01
C ALA A 166 6.01 15.59 -5.04
N ASN A 167 5.48 15.89 -6.22
CA ASN A 167 4.18 16.55 -6.37
C ASN A 167 3.04 15.72 -5.76
N TYR A 168 3.06 14.40 -5.90
CA TYR A 168 2.08 13.50 -5.28
C TYR A 168 2.09 13.62 -3.74
N PHE A 169 3.27 13.55 -3.10
CA PHE A 169 3.39 13.69 -1.65
C PHE A 169 2.97 15.08 -1.15
N LEU A 170 3.19 16.11 -1.98
CA LEU A 170 2.84 17.50 -1.67
C LEU A 170 1.35 17.82 -1.94
N SER A 171 0.67 17.05 -2.78
CA SER A 171 -0.72 17.32 -3.20
C SER A 171 -1.75 17.42 -2.05
N PRO A 172 -1.66 16.69 -0.92
CA PRO A 172 -2.57 16.85 0.21
C PRO A 172 -2.41 18.17 0.98
N MET A 173 -1.35 18.95 0.72
CA MET A 173 -0.97 20.15 1.48
C MET A 173 -1.64 21.44 0.99
N SER A 174 -2.74 21.37 0.25
CA SER A 174 -3.38 22.52 -0.39
C SER A 174 -4.04 23.50 0.60
N THR A 175 -3.23 24.25 1.35
CA THR A 175 -3.57 25.58 1.86
C THR A 175 -2.59 26.56 1.22
N GLN A 176 -3.04 27.76 0.83
CA GLN A 176 -2.24 28.65 -0.01
C GLN A 176 -0.88 29.10 0.52
N SER A 177 -0.59 28.93 1.81
CA SER A 177 0.76 29.17 2.34
C SER A 177 1.81 28.30 1.66
N PHE A 178 1.45 27.07 1.30
CA PHE A 178 2.34 26.04 0.74
C PHE A 178 2.79 26.33 -0.70
N TRP A 179 1.89 26.89 -1.51
CA TRP A 179 2.20 27.27 -2.89
C TRP A 179 3.16 28.47 -2.98
N ILE A 180 3.33 29.24 -1.90
CA ILE A 180 4.27 30.38 -1.81
C ILE A 180 5.71 29.88 -1.71
N ASP A 181 6.00 28.86 -0.88
CA ASP A 181 7.36 28.33 -0.69
C ASP A 181 7.82 27.45 -1.86
N LEU A 182 6.92 26.62 -2.41
CA LEU A 182 7.21 25.87 -3.62
C LEU A 182 7.42 26.82 -4.82
N LYS A 183 6.63 27.91 -4.92
CA LYS A 183 6.90 28.98 -5.88
C LYS A 183 8.24 29.66 -5.63
N HIS A 184 8.70 29.84 -4.40
CA HIS A 184 9.98 30.50 -4.14
C HIS A 184 11.19 29.62 -4.49
N VAL A 185 11.08 28.31 -4.26
CA VAL A 185 12.09 27.33 -4.66
C VAL A 185 12.11 27.14 -6.19
N LEU A 186 10.93 27.09 -6.83
CA LEU A 186 10.82 26.95 -8.28
C LEU A 186 11.07 28.28 -9.02
N SER A 187 10.71 29.44 -8.47
CA SER A 187 10.95 30.76 -9.08
C SER A 187 12.42 31.12 -9.14
N LYS A 188 13.23 30.61 -8.20
CA LYS A 188 14.69 30.71 -8.25
C LYS A 188 15.30 29.94 -9.43
N TYR A 189 14.53 29.05 -10.07
CA TYR A 189 14.97 28.17 -11.16
C TYR A 189 13.98 28.06 -12.36
N PHE A 190 13.07 29.04 -12.54
CA PHE A 190 12.07 29.32 -13.61
C PHE A 190 10.54 29.09 -13.37
N LEU A 191 9.79 30.21 -13.48
CA LEU A 191 8.37 30.54 -13.83
C LEU A 191 7.14 29.72 -13.33
N LEU A 192 6.31 30.34 -12.46
CA LEU A 192 4.86 30.61 -12.66
C LEU A 192 4.22 31.33 -11.46
N GLU A 193 3.21 32.17 -11.73
CA GLU A 193 2.56 33.16 -10.85
C GLU A 193 1.28 32.69 -10.12
N ASN A 194 0.95 33.44 -9.04
CA ASN A 194 -0.35 33.73 -8.36
C ASN A 194 -1.25 32.69 -7.62
N TYR A 195 -1.76 33.18 -6.47
CA TYR A 195 -3.04 32.96 -5.76
C TYR A 195 -3.14 32.24 -4.37
N VAL A 196 -4.13 32.67 -3.55
CA VAL A 196 -4.11 33.07 -2.10
C VAL A 196 -5.29 32.54 -1.21
N MET A 197 -5.00 32.16 0.07
CA MET A 197 -5.82 31.88 1.32
C MET A 197 -6.97 30.83 1.37
N SER A 198 -7.24 30.01 2.42
CA SER A 198 -7.25 30.26 3.90
C SER A 198 -7.36 28.97 4.79
N LYS A 199 -7.48 29.18 6.12
CA LYS A 199 -7.36 28.26 7.30
C LYS A 199 -8.64 27.52 7.69
N ASP A 200 -8.54 26.27 8.20
CA ASP A 200 -9.10 25.87 9.51
C ASP A 200 -8.67 24.46 10.03
N SER A 201 -8.69 24.29 11.37
CA SER A 201 -8.70 23.06 12.20
C SER A 201 -7.40 22.51 12.84
N LEU A 202 -7.03 23.08 14.01
CA LEU A 202 -5.85 22.76 14.83
C LEU A 202 -5.67 21.29 15.29
N GLN A 203 -6.72 20.47 15.38
CA GLN A 203 -6.60 19.05 15.73
C GLN A 203 -6.34 18.15 14.52
N ARG A 204 -6.89 18.52 13.37
CA ARG A 204 -6.54 17.98 12.05
C ARG A 204 -5.11 18.40 11.71
N GLN A 205 -4.73 19.63 12.07
CA GLN A 205 -3.41 20.21 11.92
C GLN A 205 -2.31 19.33 12.52
N SER A 206 -2.37 18.85 13.77
CA SER A 206 -1.25 18.03 14.31
C SER A 206 -1.01 16.67 13.62
N MET A 207 -2.08 16.02 13.12
CA MET A 207 -1.98 14.78 12.37
C MET A 207 -1.59 15.05 10.91
N LEU A 208 -2.15 16.12 10.33
CA LEU A 208 -1.74 16.66 9.05
C LEU A 208 -0.31 17.17 9.11
N ASP A 209 0.20 17.71 10.20
CA ASP A 209 1.55 18.28 10.35
C ASP A 209 2.59 17.16 10.41
N ARG A 210 2.26 16.02 11.04
CA ARG A 210 3.11 14.82 11.01
C ARG A 210 3.07 14.10 9.65
N LEU A 211 1.89 14.02 9.04
CA LEU A 211 1.75 13.54 7.66
C LEU A 211 2.46 14.49 6.70
N ASN A 212 2.40 15.80 6.97
CA ASN A 212 3.03 16.85 6.21
C ASN A 212 4.54 16.76 6.38
N GLU A 213 5.07 16.51 7.58
CA GLU A 213 6.50 16.34 7.80
C GLU A 213 7.03 15.13 7.05
N LYS A 214 6.36 13.97 7.13
CA LYS A 214 6.75 12.77 6.37
C LYS A 214 6.63 12.95 4.86
N ASN A 215 5.56 13.59 4.41
CA ASN A 215 5.36 13.91 3.00
C ASN A 215 6.37 14.94 2.51
N TRP A 216 6.73 15.94 3.33
CA TRP A 216 7.77 16.92 3.05
C TRP A 216 9.14 16.26 2.98
N GLN A 217 9.47 15.39 3.92
CA GLN A 217 10.72 14.62 3.90
C GLN A 217 10.81 13.75 2.65
N SER A 218 9.70 13.09 2.28
CA SER A 218 9.62 12.28 1.06
C SER A 218 9.78 13.15 -0.19
N ALA A 219 9.01 14.22 -0.31
CA ALA A 219 9.08 15.15 -1.43
C ALA A 219 10.47 15.79 -1.54
N ARG A 220 11.05 16.22 -0.42
CA ARG A 220 12.43 16.74 -0.37
C ARG A 220 13.44 15.71 -0.84
N MET A 221 13.34 14.46 -0.40
CA MET A 221 14.21 13.37 -0.88
C MET A 221 14.12 13.22 -2.40
N HIS A 222 12.90 13.22 -2.97
CA HIS A 222 12.73 13.14 -4.42
C HIS A 222 13.29 14.37 -5.14
N LEU A 223 13.08 15.58 -4.62
CA LEU A 223 13.63 16.81 -5.19
C LEU A 223 15.15 16.86 -5.10
N ASP A 224 15.74 16.49 -3.97
CA ASP A 224 17.18 16.41 -3.76
C ASP A 224 17.82 15.40 -4.72
N TYR A 225 17.16 14.25 -4.95
CA TYR A 225 17.58 13.28 -5.97
C TYR A 225 17.49 13.86 -7.38
N ALA A 226 16.35 14.46 -7.74
CA ALA A 226 16.14 15.06 -9.05
C ALA A 226 17.19 16.15 -9.35
N ILE A 227 17.49 17.00 -8.38
CA ILE A 227 18.53 18.04 -8.46
C ILE A 227 19.91 17.40 -8.65
N SER A 228 20.23 16.37 -7.88
CA SER A 228 21.54 15.69 -7.95
C SER A 228 21.75 15.01 -9.30
N ALA A 229 20.73 14.29 -9.77
CA ALA A 229 20.71 13.64 -11.08
C ALA A 229 20.83 14.67 -12.23
N ALA A 230 20.14 15.81 -12.14
CA ALA A 230 20.24 16.87 -13.14
C ALA A 230 21.61 17.58 -13.12
N ARG A 231 22.20 17.81 -11.95
CA ARG A 231 23.50 18.50 -11.80
C ARG A 231 24.67 17.70 -12.35
N MET A 232 24.62 16.37 -12.30
CA MET A 232 25.64 15.52 -12.94
C MET A 232 25.77 15.78 -14.46
N TYR A 233 24.78 16.43 -15.09
CA TYR A 233 24.81 16.82 -16.50
C TYR A 233 25.52 18.16 -16.77
N LEU A 234 25.60 19.06 -15.78
CA LEU A 234 26.15 20.42 -15.97
C LEU A 234 27.69 20.50 -15.82
N ILE A 235 28.35 19.37 -15.53
CA ILE A 235 29.80 19.29 -15.28
C ILE A 235 30.56 18.66 -16.48
N TYR A 236 29.85 18.29 -17.56
CA TYR A 236 30.43 17.82 -18.83
C TYR A 236 30.00 18.73 -19.98
#